data_AF-A0A2M8FCP9-F1
#
_entry.id   AF-A0A2M8FCP9-F1
#
_cell.length_a   1.000
_cell.length_b   1.000
_cell.length_c   1.000
_cell.angle_alpha   90.00
_cell.angle_beta   90.00
_cell.angle_gamma   90.00
#
_symmetry.space_group_name_H-M   'P 1'
#
loop_
_entity.id
_entity.type
_entity.pdbx_description
1 polymer ?
#
loop_
_entity_poly.entity_id
_entity_poly.type
_entity_poly.pdbx_seq_one_letter_code
_entity_poly.pdbx_strand_id
1 'polypeptide(L)'
;MKKIKSKSKNYQIDQSGKIEQTNKITVIAYSNGKHGSVKIAARDKKYLQDIYRKAGKPKSFIIQVFSALLYLLLEKSKLEKTMLVVDKEYPGHEAIIKSYLVQIANKRGKIKLSPGEIRFGLVGKSSNCHGVASKAFKANRADFSVNKEEILSLILLYEK
;
A
#
# COMPACT_ATOMS: atom_id res chain seq x y z
N MET A 1 17.68 14.70 -34.20
CA MET A 1 17.79 13.94 -32.93
C MET A 1 16.40 13.50 -32.47
N LYS A 2 16.13 12.19 -32.38
CA LYS A 2 14.84 11.66 -31.91
C LYS A 2 14.75 11.83 -30.38
N LYS A 3 13.78 12.61 -29.88
CA LYS A 3 13.43 12.65 -28.45
C LYS A 3 13.02 11.24 -28.01
N ILE A 4 13.85 10.57 -27.21
CA ILE A 4 13.48 9.32 -26.55
C ILE A 4 12.41 9.68 -25.52
N LYS A 5 11.13 9.43 -25.85
CA LYS A 5 10.05 9.47 -24.86
C LYS A 5 10.37 8.40 -23.81
N SER A 6 10.83 8.80 -22.63
CA SER A 6 10.84 7.96 -21.45
C SER A 6 9.41 7.44 -21.24
N LYS A 7 9.18 6.16 -21.55
CA LYS A 7 7.89 5.51 -21.32
C LYS A 7 7.70 5.50 -19.80
N SER A 8 6.78 6.29 -19.27
CA SER A 8 6.42 6.25 -17.85
C SER A 8 6.09 4.80 -17.50
N LYS A 9 6.81 4.21 -16.55
CA LYS A 9 6.47 2.87 -16.04
C LYS A 9 5.20 3.06 -15.23
N ASN A 10 4.20 2.21 -15.48
CA ASN A 10 2.95 2.20 -14.72
C ASN A 10 2.94 0.95 -13.85
N TYR A 11 3.10 1.05 -12.53
CA TYR A 11 2.97 -0.13 -11.65
C TYR A 11 1.51 -0.31 -11.25
N GLN A 12 0.96 -1.49 -11.51
CA GLN A 12 -0.29 -1.92 -10.91
C GLN A 12 -0.03 -2.32 -9.46
N ILE A 13 -0.95 -2.03 -8.56
CA ILE A 13 -0.91 -2.43 -7.15
C ILE A 13 -2.20 -3.16 -6.81
N ASP A 14 -2.09 -4.30 -6.15
CA ASP A 14 -3.23 -5.13 -5.73
C ASP A 14 -3.02 -5.63 -4.29
N GLN A 15 -4.12 -6.00 -3.64
CA GLN A 15 -4.18 -6.51 -2.28
C GLN A 15 -4.63 -7.98 -2.26
N SER A 16 -4.10 -8.75 -1.31
CA SER A 16 -4.69 -10.04 -0.93
C SER A 16 -4.79 -10.17 0.59
N GLY A 17 -5.98 -10.53 1.06
CA GLY A 17 -6.36 -10.51 2.48
C GLY A 17 -6.67 -9.09 2.95
N LYS A 18 -7.90 -8.82 3.37
CA LYS A 18 -8.30 -7.46 3.72
C LYS A 18 -7.75 -6.98 5.07
N ILE A 19 -7.54 -5.68 5.23
CA ILE A 19 -7.02 -5.10 6.47
C ILE A 19 -7.94 -5.41 7.67
N GLU A 20 -9.25 -5.30 7.48
CA GLU A 20 -10.27 -5.60 8.48
C GLU A 20 -10.36 -7.09 8.85
N GLN A 21 -9.83 -8.00 8.01
CA GLN A 21 -9.72 -9.42 8.32
C GLN A 21 -8.51 -9.66 9.22
N THR A 22 -8.61 -9.26 10.48
CA THR A 22 -7.50 -9.28 11.46
C THR A 22 -7.07 -10.69 11.89
N ASN A 23 -7.79 -11.73 11.46
CA ASN A 23 -7.41 -13.14 11.62
C ASN A 23 -6.54 -13.69 10.47
N LYS A 24 -6.33 -12.92 9.40
CA LYS A 24 -5.51 -13.30 8.23
C LYS A 24 -4.36 -12.31 8.07
N ILE A 25 -3.31 -12.69 7.36
CA ILE A 25 -2.31 -11.72 6.90
C ILE A 25 -2.93 -10.78 5.85
N THR A 26 -2.26 -9.67 5.55
CA THR A 26 -2.53 -8.87 4.36
C THR A 26 -1.26 -8.72 3.57
N VAL A 27 -1.35 -8.88 2.26
CA VAL A 27 -0.27 -8.64 1.30
C VAL A 27 -0.67 -7.50 0.38
N ILE A 28 0.20 -6.52 0.18
CA ILE A 28 0.11 -5.54 -0.91
C ILE A 28 1.26 -5.83 -1.86
N ALA A 29 0.95 -5.95 -3.15
CA ALA A 29 1.95 -6.25 -4.17
C ALA A 29 1.87 -5.26 -5.34
N TYR A 30 2.97 -5.15 -6.08
CA TYR A 30 2.99 -4.42 -7.35
C TYR A 30 3.47 -5.31 -8.50
N SER A 31 3.09 -4.93 -9.73
CA SER A 31 3.65 -5.54 -10.95
C SER A 31 3.66 -4.59 -12.15
N ASN A 32 4.76 -4.58 -12.90
CA ASN A 32 4.90 -4.11 -14.29
C ASN A 32 6.30 -4.49 -14.82
N GLY A 33 6.46 -5.72 -15.31
CA GLY A 33 7.76 -6.28 -15.71
C GLY A 33 8.70 -6.62 -14.54
N LYS A 34 8.67 -5.84 -13.45
CA LYS A 34 9.16 -6.19 -12.11
C LYS A 34 7.98 -6.42 -11.16
N HIS A 35 8.24 -7.09 -10.06
CA HIS A 35 7.24 -7.37 -9.02
C HIS A 35 7.88 -7.32 -7.63
N GLY A 36 7.03 -7.10 -6.63
CA GLY A 36 7.43 -7.15 -5.23
C GLY A 36 6.21 -6.99 -4.33
N SER A 37 6.39 -7.29 -3.05
CA SER A 37 5.29 -7.40 -2.09
C SER A 37 5.72 -7.07 -0.66
N VAL A 38 4.80 -6.48 0.10
CA VAL A 38 4.89 -6.33 1.56
C VAL A 38 3.78 -7.12 2.21
N LYS A 39 4.05 -7.71 3.38
CA LYS A 39 3.02 -8.35 4.21
C LYS A 39 2.98 -7.78 5.63
N ILE A 40 1.78 -7.72 6.19
CA ILE A 40 1.54 -7.49 7.62
C ILE A 40 0.87 -8.72 8.25
N ALA A 41 1.31 -9.08 9.45
CA ALA A 41 0.79 -10.24 10.16
C ALA A 41 -0.60 -9.95 10.79
N ALA A 42 -1.40 -11.01 10.93
CA ALA A 42 -2.71 -10.95 11.61
C ALA A 42 -2.60 -10.34 13.02
N ARG A 43 -1.61 -10.77 13.80
CA ARG A 43 -1.36 -10.26 15.16
C ARG A 43 -1.11 -8.74 15.20
N ASP A 44 -0.38 -8.22 14.21
CA ASP A 44 -0.05 -6.80 14.15
C ASP A 44 -1.27 -5.99 13.71
N LYS A 45 -2.09 -6.52 12.76
CA LYS A 45 -3.38 -5.90 12.41
C LYS A 45 -4.35 -5.85 13.60
N LYS A 46 -4.43 -6.92 14.38
CA LYS A 46 -5.28 -6.96 15.59
C LYS A 46 -4.84 -5.91 16.61
N TYR A 47 -3.54 -5.83 16.88
CA TYR A 47 -2.99 -4.83 17.78
C TYR A 47 -3.30 -3.39 17.32
N LEU A 48 -3.07 -3.10 16.04
CA LEU A 48 -3.38 -1.79 15.46
C LEU A 48 -4.88 -1.46 15.59
N GLN A 49 -5.76 -2.41 15.24
CA GLN A 49 -7.20 -2.24 15.36
C GLN A 49 -7.62 -1.90 16.80
N ASP A 50 -7.03 -2.55 17.79
CA ASP A 50 -7.33 -2.30 19.20
C ASP A 50 -6.87 -0.90 19.66
N ILE A 51 -5.75 -0.39 19.13
CA ILE A 51 -5.34 1.01 19.35
C ILE A 51 -6.40 1.97 18.80
N TYR A 52 -6.83 1.79 17.55
CA TYR A 52 -7.84 2.66 16.93
C TYR A 52 -9.18 2.61 17.66
N ARG A 53 -9.58 1.44 18.16
CA ARG A 53 -10.79 1.29 18.99
C ARG A 53 -10.68 2.08 20.29
N LYS A 54 -9.57 1.92 21.01
CA LYS A 54 -9.33 2.64 22.28
C LYS A 54 -9.27 4.16 22.08
N ALA A 55 -8.78 4.62 20.91
CA ALA A 55 -8.75 6.02 20.53
C ALA A 55 -10.10 6.56 20.00
N GLY A 56 -11.17 5.76 19.97
CA GLY A 56 -12.48 6.18 19.44
C GLY A 56 -12.51 6.39 17.91
N LYS A 57 -11.50 5.90 17.18
CA LYS A 57 -11.33 6.08 15.72
C LYS A 57 -11.33 4.75 14.93
N PRO A 58 -12.25 3.79 15.19
CA PRO A 58 -12.19 2.47 14.56
C PRO A 58 -12.32 2.50 13.02
N LYS A 59 -13.01 3.51 12.46
CA LYS A 59 -13.17 3.66 11.01
C LYS A 59 -11.87 4.08 10.31
N SER A 60 -10.97 4.78 11.00
CA SER A 60 -9.70 5.25 10.44
C SER A 60 -8.67 4.14 10.25
N PHE A 61 -8.79 3.05 11.01
CA PHE A 61 -7.88 1.91 11.00
C PHE A 61 -7.61 1.39 9.58
N ILE A 62 -8.66 1.06 8.84
CA ILE A 62 -8.53 0.40 7.53
C ILE A 62 -7.76 1.31 6.56
N ILE A 63 -8.19 2.56 6.45
CA ILE A 63 -7.68 3.51 5.45
C ILE A 63 -6.24 3.93 5.77
N GLN A 64 -5.94 4.22 7.04
CA GLN A 64 -4.60 4.66 7.43
C GLN A 64 -3.59 3.50 7.36
N VAL A 65 -3.97 2.29 7.78
CA VAL A 65 -3.08 1.11 7.68
C VAL A 65 -2.86 0.71 6.22
N PHE A 66 -3.90 0.72 5.38
CA PHE A 66 -3.75 0.47 3.94
C PHE A 66 -2.79 1.49 3.29
N SER A 67 -2.97 2.78 3.59
CA SER A 67 -2.11 3.85 3.07
C SER A 67 -0.66 3.71 3.54
N ALA A 68 -0.45 3.32 4.81
CA ALA A 68 0.88 3.06 5.35
C ALA A 68 1.55 1.84 4.66
N LEU A 69 0.80 0.79 4.38
CA LEU A 69 1.31 -0.38 3.64
C LEU A 69 1.70 -0.04 2.21
N LEU A 70 0.88 0.77 1.51
CA LEU A 70 1.23 1.29 0.19
C LEU A 70 2.56 2.05 0.24
N TYR A 71 2.71 2.97 1.19
CA TYR A 71 3.97 3.70 1.37
C TYR A 71 5.16 2.76 1.60
N LEU A 72 5.04 1.79 2.51
CA LEU A 72 6.11 0.85 2.82
C LEU A 72 6.47 -0.03 1.63
N LEU A 73 5.50 -0.41 0.80
CA LEU A 73 5.74 -1.12 -0.46
C LEU A 73 6.63 -0.29 -1.39
N LEU A 74 6.28 0.98 -1.60
CA LEU A 74 7.04 1.88 -2.47
C LEU A 74 8.45 2.15 -1.92
N GLU A 75 8.56 2.44 -0.62
CA GLU A 75 9.82 2.76 0.07
C GLU A 75 10.79 1.57 0.03
N LYS A 76 10.34 0.38 0.47
CA LYS A 76 11.21 -0.82 0.54
C LYS A 76 11.59 -1.35 -0.83
N SER A 77 10.67 -1.23 -1.80
CA SER A 77 10.92 -1.68 -3.17
C SER A 77 11.72 -0.66 -3.99
N LYS A 78 12.03 0.52 -3.43
CA LYS A 78 12.77 1.61 -4.08
C LYS A 78 12.21 1.93 -5.48
N LEU A 79 10.89 2.02 -5.59
CA LEU A 79 10.25 2.34 -6.87
C LEU A 79 10.44 3.83 -7.20
N GLU A 80 11.22 4.12 -8.24
CA GLU A 80 11.48 5.48 -8.70
C GLU A 80 10.40 5.98 -9.68
N LYS A 81 10.05 7.29 -9.60
CA LYS A 81 9.23 8.07 -10.56
C LYS A 81 8.31 7.23 -11.46
N THR A 82 7.21 6.75 -10.89
CA THR A 82 6.29 5.81 -11.54
C THR A 82 4.85 6.27 -11.32
N MET A 83 4.03 6.15 -12.36
CA MET A 83 2.58 6.18 -12.22
C MET A 83 2.08 4.90 -11.54
N LEU A 84 1.38 5.04 -10.42
CA LEU A 84 0.79 3.96 -9.66
C LEU A 84 -0.68 3.81 -10.06
N VAL A 85 -1.09 2.59 -10.38
CA VAL A 85 -2.50 2.22 -10.59
C VAL A 85 -2.88 1.28 -9.45
N VAL A 86 -3.50 1.83 -8.42
CA VAL A 86 -3.96 1.09 -7.24
C VAL A 86 -5.33 0.49 -7.52
N ASP A 87 -5.52 -0.79 -7.21
CA ASP A 87 -6.84 -1.40 -7.31
C ASP A 87 -7.87 -0.69 -6.42
N LYS A 88 -9.13 -0.70 -6.84
CA LYS A 88 -10.24 -0.11 -6.07
C LYS A 88 -10.69 -1.04 -4.93
N GLU A 89 -9.76 -1.39 -4.05
CA GLU A 89 -9.98 -2.29 -2.91
C GLU A 89 -10.95 -1.70 -1.88
N TYR A 90 -10.91 -0.37 -1.71
CA TYR A 90 -11.75 0.40 -0.79
C TYR A 90 -12.49 1.53 -1.54
N PRO A 91 -13.58 1.21 -2.28
CA PRO A 91 -14.31 2.19 -3.08
C PRO A 91 -14.83 3.36 -2.24
N GLY A 92 -14.72 4.58 -2.77
CA GLY A 92 -15.14 5.82 -2.10
C GLY A 92 -14.08 6.43 -1.18
N HIS A 93 -12.95 5.74 -0.96
CA HIS A 93 -11.85 6.21 -0.12
C HIS A 93 -10.61 6.62 -0.93
N GLU A 94 -10.68 6.68 -2.26
CA GLU A 94 -9.55 6.94 -3.14
C GLU A 94 -8.87 8.28 -2.83
N ALA A 95 -9.66 9.34 -2.64
CA ALA A 95 -9.15 10.67 -2.34
C ALA A 95 -8.41 10.72 -1.00
N ILE A 96 -8.95 10.07 0.03
CA ILE A 96 -8.34 10.06 1.36
C ILE A 96 -7.10 9.17 1.42
N ILE A 97 -7.11 8.00 0.75
CA ILE A 97 -5.93 7.13 0.61
C ILE A 97 -4.81 7.89 -0.11
N LYS A 98 -5.13 8.58 -1.21
CA LYS A 98 -4.18 9.41 -1.95
C LYS A 98 -3.58 10.50 -1.07
N SER A 99 -4.43 11.24 -0.35
CA SER A 99 -3.99 12.32 0.54
C SER A 99 -3.03 11.81 1.60
N TYR A 100 -3.38 10.70 2.26
CA TYR A 100 -2.54 10.05 3.24
C TYR A 100 -1.18 9.62 2.66
N LEU A 101 -1.20 8.88 1.56
CA LEU A 101 0.02 8.38 0.92
C LEU A 101 1.00 9.51 0.55
N VAL A 102 0.50 10.62 -0.02
CA VAL A 102 1.31 11.80 -0.36
C VAL A 102 1.83 12.50 0.88
N GLN A 103 1.00 12.65 1.92
CA GLN A 103 1.43 13.24 3.18
C GLN A 103 2.54 12.43 3.87
N ILE A 104 2.47 11.09 3.90
CA ILE A 104 3.57 10.26 4.43
C ILE A 104 4.82 10.50 3.59
N ALA A 105 4.71 10.44 2.26
CA ALA A 105 5.84 10.65 1.36
C ALA A 105 6.55 11.98 1.64
N ASN A 106 5.78 13.07 1.79
CA ASN A 106 6.29 14.39 2.11
C ASN A 106 6.94 14.46 3.49
N LYS A 107 6.28 13.96 4.54
CA LYS A 107 6.81 14.01 5.92
C LYS A 107 8.04 13.11 6.11
N ARG A 108 8.11 11.98 5.40
CA ARG A 108 9.26 11.05 5.47
C ARG A 108 10.44 11.47 4.61
N GLY A 109 10.19 12.15 3.48
CA GLY A 109 11.22 12.61 2.55
C GLY A 109 12.02 11.52 1.82
N LYS A 110 11.66 10.23 2.00
CA LYS A 110 12.39 9.09 1.42
C LYS A 110 11.92 8.70 0.02
N ILE A 111 10.68 9.02 -0.33
CA ILE A 111 10.14 8.85 -1.68
C ILE A 111 9.54 10.17 -2.15
N LYS A 112 9.65 10.48 -3.45
CA LYS A 112 8.94 11.60 -4.07
C LYS A 112 7.69 11.07 -4.73
N LEU A 113 6.53 11.58 -4.32
CA LEU A 113 5.24 11.11 -4.81
C LEU A 113 4.27 12.27 -4.88
N SER A 114 3.74 12.53 -6.07
CA SER A 114 2.74 13.55 -6.32
C SER A 114 1.33 12.95 -6.46
N PRO A 115 0.26 13.69 -6.13
CA PRO A 115 -1.12 13.23 -6.29
C PRO A 115 -1.48 12.78 -7.72
N GLY A 116 -0.83 13.36 -8.75
CA GLY A 116 -1.04 13.04 -10.17
C GLY A 116 -0.42 11.71 -10.60
N GLU A 117 0.55 11.21 -9.84
CA GLU A 117 1.18 9.90 -10.06
C GLU A 117 0.35 8.76 -9.49
N ILE A 118 -0.68 9.03 -8.69
CA ILE A 118 -1.54 7.99 -8.08
C ILE A 118 -2.89 7.97 -8.79
N ARG A 119 -3.21 6.83 -9.41
CA ARG A 119 -4.51 6.56 -10.04
C ARG A 119 -5.15 5.36 -9.37
N PHE A 120 -6.47 5.36 -9.33
CA PHE A 120 -7.26 4.21 -8.88
C PHE A 120 -8.01 3.65 -10.07
N GLY A 121 -7.94 2.34 -10.26
CA GLY A 121 -8.56 1.65 -11.40
C GLY A 121 -8.71 0.18 -11.10
N LEU A 122 -9.55 -0.52 -11.87
CA LEU A 122 -9.74 -1.96 -11.68
C LEU A 122 -8.49 -2.71 -12.16
N VAL A 123 -7.82 -3.39 -11.23
CA VAL A 123 -6.74 -4.34 -11.51
C VAL A 123 -7.38 -5.71 -11.60
N GLY A 124 -7.63 -6.18 -12.83
CA GLY A 124 -8.38 -7.43 -13.05
C GLY A 124 -7.70 -8.66 -12.45
N LYS A 125 -8.50 -9.70 -12.14
CA LYS A 125 -8.03 -10.98 -11.56
C LYS A 125 -7.02 -11.73 -12.45
N SER A 126 -7.05 -11.49 -13.76
CA SER A 126 -6.09 -12.05 -14.74
C SER A 126 -4.79 -11.25 -14.81
N SER A 127 -4.67 -10.14 -14.07
CA SER A 127 -3.45 -9.34 -14.06
C SER A 127 -2.31 -10.05 -13.34
N ASN A 128 -1.07 -9.79 -13.79
CA ASN A 128 0.13 -10.28 -13.11
C ASN A 128 0.19 -9.80 -11.66
N CYS A 129 -0.28 -8.58 -11.38
CA CYS A 129 -0.29 -8.03 -10.03
C CYS A 129 -1.16 -8.86 -9.07
N HIS A 130 -2.36 -9.26 -9.53
CA HIS A 130 -3.24 -10.15 -8.76
C HIS A 130 -2.57 -11.50 -8.46
N GLY A 131 -1.91 -12.08 -9.47
CA GLY A 131 -1.14 -13.32 -9.31
C GLY A 131 -0.06 -13.20 -8.24
N VAL A 132 0.70 -12.10 -8.22
CA VAL A 132 1.75 -11.84 -7.22
C VAL A 132 1.16 -11.74 -5.82
N ALA A 133 0.12 -10.91 -5.63
CA ALA A 133 -0.54 -10.73 -4.33
C ALA A 133 -1.12 -12.06 -3.81
N SER A 134 -1.85 -12.79 -4.66
CA SER A 134 -2.49 -14.06 -4.33
C SER A 134 -1.48 -15.16 -3.98
N LYS A 135 -0.40 -15.28 -4.75
CA LYS A 135 0.67 -16.26 -4.49
C LYS A 135 1.38 -15.97 -3.17
N ALA A 136 1.75 -14.71 -2.93
CA ALA A 136 2.41 -14.29 -1.69
C ALA A 136 1.51 -14.51 -0.47
N PHE A 137 0.21 -14.23 -0.59
CA PHE A 137 -0.77 -14.49 0.45
C PHE A 137 -0.90 -15.98 0.77
N LYS A 138 -1.10 -16.82 -0.25
CA LYS A 138 -1.25 -18.28 -0.08
C LYS A 138 0.00 -18.93 0.51
N ALA A 139 1.18 -18.48 0.09
CA ALA A 139 2.46 -18.97 0.61
C ALA A 139 2.84 -18.39 1.98
N ASN A 140 2.07 -17.42 2.49
CA ASN A 140 2.44 -16.62 3.67
C ASN A 140 3.89 -16.08 3.57
N ARG A 141 4.30 -15.66 2.37
CA ARG A 141 5.66 -15.19 2.07
C ARG A 141 5.58 -14.00 1.12
N ALA A 142 6.17 -12.90 1.53
CA ALA A 142 6.33 -11.68 0.74
C ALA A 142 7.80 -11.27 0.76
N ASP A 143 8.18 -10.36 -0.14
CA ASP A 143 9.56 -9.85 -0.23
C ASP A 143 9.95 -9.09 1.04
N PHE A 144 8.99 -8.41 1.64
CA PHE A 144 9.16 -7.68 2.89
C PHE A 144 8.06 -8.03 3.88
N SER A 145 8.44 -8.16 5.15
CA SER A 145 7.50 -8.19 6.27
C SER A 145 7.53 -6.84 6.97
N VAL A 146 6.36 -6.30 7.30
CA VAL A 146 6.23 -5.07 8.09
C VAL A 146 5.55 -5.37 9.42
N ASN A 147 5.97 -4.68 10.47
CA ASN A 147 5.39 -4.82 11.80
C ASN A 147 4.50 -3.63 12.18
N LYS A 148 3.81 -3.75 13.32
CA LYS A 148 2.94 -2.71 13.89
C LYS A 148 3.71 -1.42 14.21
N GLU A 149 4.97 -1.51 14.64
CA GLU A 149 5.79 -0.35 15.00
C GLU A 149 6.08 0.52 13.77
N GLU A 150 6.43 -0.09 12.64
CA GLU A 150 6.63 0.61 11.36
C GLU A 150 5.34 1.33 10.94
N ILE A 151 4.19 0.65 11.03
CA ILE A 151 2.89 1.24 10.67
C ILE A 151 2.53 2.41 11.60
N LEU A 152 2.66 2.24 12.91
CA LEU A 152 2.41 3.31 13.88
C LEU A 152 3.32 4.52 13.67
N SER A 153 4.59 4.29 13.34
CA SER A 153 5.54 5.38 13.08
C SER A 153 5.09 6.26 11.91
N LEU A 154 4.41 5.70 10.91
CA LEU A 154 3.85 6.44 9.79
C LEU A 154 2.53 7.12 10.15
N ILE A 155 1.67 6.45 10.93
CA ILE A 155 0.39 7.02 11.37
C ILE A 155 0.59 8.24 12.27
N LEU A 156 1.56 8.20 13.18
CA LEU A 156 1.89 9.31 14.07
C LEU A 156 2.40 10.55 13.34
N LEU A 157 2.77 10.43 12.06
CA LEU A 157 3.08 11.59 11.23
C LEU A 157 1.83 12.39 10.88
N TYR A 158 0.60 11.87 10.97
CA TYR A 158 -0.61 12.63 10.61
C TYR A 158 -1.28 13.33 11.78
N GLU A 159 -1.18 12.75 12.97
CA GLU A 159 -1.87 13.25 14.17
C GLU A 159 -1.13 14.44 14.82
N LYS A 160 -0.04 14.92 14.18
CA LYS A 160 0.72 16.13 14.51
C LYS A 160 0.64 17.12 13.36
#